data_AF-K5YYG1-F1
#
_entry.id   AF-K5YYG1-F1
#
_cell.length_a   1.000
_cell.length_b   1.000
_cell.length_c   1.000
_cell.angle_alpha   90.00
_cell.angle_beta   90.00
_cell.angle_gamma   90.00
#
_symmetry.space_group_name_H-M   'P 1'
#
loop_
_entity.id
_entity.type
_entity.pdbx_description
1 polymer ?
#
loop_
_entity_poly.entity_id
_entity_poly.type
_entity_poly.pdbx_seq_one_letter_code
_entity_poly.pdbx_strand_id
1 'polypeptide(L)'
;MKKGFCILMILCAALMVVSCDKTKSYTEHLKEERKSIDRLIKREGFKIIDDYPADGVFKENEFVKLENDVYLNVIDSGNGNRAVLGTTKVLCRFESKGFLNSDTTYNMVNNLTYEAGYYGFPTEFVFGYNVYSGESRSYDPDLFVGEGLATALYHVGEGATVRMIVPFKRMGNYFQSSYVPVYFSKVKYTFEK
;
A
#
# COMPACT_ATOMS: atom_id res chain seq x y z
N MET A 1 -3.42 62.02 3.30
CA MET A 1 -2.40 60.94 3.40
C MET A 1 -2.75 59.84 4.42
N LYS A 2 -3.42 60.11 5.56
CA LYS A 2 -3.70 59.09 6.60
C LYS A 2 -4.76 58.04 6.23
N LYS A 3 -5.80 58.40 5.45
CA LYS A 3 -6.93 57.50 5.13
C LYS A 3 -6.59 56.40 4.12
N GLY A 4 -5.76 56.71 3.11
CA GLY A 4 -5.30 55.72 2.12
C GLY A 4 -4.31 54.71 2.70
N PHE A 5 -3.45 55.14 3.64
CA PHE A 5 -2.51 54.27 4.34
C PHE A 5 -3.21 53.26 5.25
N CYS A 6 -4.30 53.66 5.91
CA CYS A 6 -5.12 52.74 6.70
C CYS A 6 -5.84 51.68 5.84
N ILE A 7 -6.35 52.06 4.65
CA ILE A 7 -7.01 51.12 3.75
C ILE A 7 -6.00 50.10 3.20
N LEU A 8 -4.79 50.55 2.85
CA LEU A 8 -3.71 49.67 2.39
C LEU A 8 -3.26 48.70 3.50
N MET A 9 -3.13 49.14 4.75
CA MET A 9 -2.79 48.25 5.87
C MET A 9 -3.89 47.24 6.18
N ILE A 10 -5.17 47.62 6.09
CA ILE A 10 -6.29 46.69 6.29
C ILE A 10 -6.32 45.64 5.16
N LEU A 11 -6.03 46.03 3.92
CA LEU A 11 -5.93 45.09 2.79
C LEU A 11 -4.74 44.12 2.95
N CYS A 12 -3.58 44.62 3.36
CA CYS A 12 -2.40 43.78 3.63
C CYS A 12 -2.63 42.82 4.81
N ALA A 13 -3.30 43.28 5.87
CA ALA A 13 -3.67 42.42 6.99
C ALA A 13 -4.70 41.36 6.58
N ALA A 14 -5.69 41.71 5.75
CA ALA A 14 -6.67 40.75 5.21
C ALA A 14 -6.03 39.69 4.30
N LEU A 15 -5.03 40.07 3.50
CA LEU A 15 -4.27 39.13 2.67
C LEU A 15 -3.41 38.15 3.51
N MET A 16 -2.96 38.55 4.71
CA MET A 16 -2.25 37.66 5.62
C MET A 16 -3.15 36.61 6.30
N VAL A 17 -4.48 36.81 6.35
CA VAL A 17 -5.42 35.81 6.91
C VAL A 17 -5.79 34.71 5.89
N VAL A 18 -5.49 34.90 4.61
CA VAL A 18 -5.81 33.93 3.54
C VAL A 18 -4.70 32.89 3.35
N SER A 19 -3.51 33.11 3.91
CA SER A 19 -2.37 32.19 3.78
C SER A 19 -2.23 31.22 4.97
N CYS A 20 -3.33 30.62 5.43
CA CYS A 20 -3.23 29.36 6.15
C CYS A 20 -3.15 28.24 5.12
N ASP A 21 -1.94 27.87 4.70
CA ASP A 21 -1.72 26.59 4.02
C ASP A 21 -2.25 25.49 4.93
N LYS A 22 -3.40 24.91 4.59
CA LYS A 22 -3.96 23.75 5.31
C LYS A 22 -3.24 22.47 4.87
N THR A 23 -1.92 22.51 4.84
CA THR A 23 -1.09 21.33 4.60
C THR A 23 -1.18 20.46 5.84
N LYS A 24 -1.73 19.25 5.68
CA LYS A 24 -1.86 18.29 6.78
C LYS A 24 -0.48 17.91 7.30
N SER A 25 -0.36 17.82 8.61
CA SER A 25 0.81 17.25 9.27
C SER A 25 0.89 15.74 9.03
N TYR A 26 2.09 15.19 9.17
CA TYR A 26 2.31 13.74 9.10
C TYR A 26 1.42 12.95 10.09
N THR A 27 1.24 13.48 11.30
CA THR A 27 0.37 12.88 12.33
C THR A 27 -1.10 12.86 11.91
N GLU A 28 -1.57 13.88 11.19
CA GLU A 28 -2.91 13.89 10.63
C GLU A 28 -3.07 12.84 9.53
N HIS A 29 -2.06 12.67 8.67
CA HIS A 29 -2.05 11.59 7.67
C HIS A 29 -2.10 10.20 8.31
N LEU A 30 -1.32 9.95 9.37
CA LEU A 30 -1.39 8.69 10.13
C LEU A 30 -2.78 8.45 10.74
N LYS A 31 -3.42 9.50 11.25
CA LYS A 31 -4.77 9.42 11.82
C LYS A 31 -5.83 9.12 10.75
N GLU A 32 -5.70 9.72 9.56
CA GLU A 32 -6.59 9.47 8.43
C GLU A 32 -6.43 8.08 7.85
N GLU A 33 -5.19 7.60 7.72
CA GLU A 33 -4.89 6.24 7.33
C GLU A 33 -5.54 5.24 8.28
N ARG A 34 -5.30 5.36 9.59
CA ARG A 34 -5.89 4.46 10.60
C ARG A 34 -7.41 4.41 10.48
N LYS A 35 -8.06 5.57 10.43
CA LYS A 35 -9.51 5.65 10.24
C LYS A 35 -9.97 4.99 8.94
N SER A 36 -9.20 5.11 7.87
CA SER A 36 -9.56 4.52 6.57
C SER A 36 -9.38 3.00 6.57
N ILE A 37 -8.35 2.49 7.24
CA ILE A 37 -8.14 1.05 7.46
C ILE A 37 -9.29 0.49 8.31
N ASP A 38 -9.66 1.15 9.41
CA ASP A 38 -10.77 0.73 10.26
C ASP A 38 -12.11 0.69 9.48
N ARG A 39 -12.36 1.69 8.63
CA ARG A 39 -13.53 1.71 7.74
C ARG A 39 -13.50 0.55 6.73
N LEU A 40 -12.35 0.29 6.11
CA LEU A 40 -12.16 -0.83 5.18
C LEU A 40 -12.47 -2.17 5.88
N ILE A 41 -11.85 -2.42 7.03
CA ILE A 41 -12.04 -3.64 7.83
C ILE A 41 -13.53 -3.84 8.16
N LYS A 42 -14.19 -2.80 8.67
CA LYS A 42 -15.62 -2.86 9.01
C LYS A 42 -16.50 -3.11 7.78
N ARG A 43 -16.24 -2.42 6.68
CA ARG A 43 -17.07 -2.50 5.46
C ARG A 43 -16.98 -3.87 4.80
N GLU A 44 -15.77 -4.42 4.68
CA GLU A 44 -15.54 -5.72 4.03
C GLU A 44 -15.79 -6.90 4.98
N GLY A 45 -16.12 -6.65 6.25
CA GLY A 45 -16.34 -7.69 7.25
C GLY A 45 -15.08 -8.47 7.62
N PHE A 46 -13.91 -7.82 7.52
CA PHE A 46 -12.65 -8.43 7.90
C PHE A 46 -12.56 -8.57 9.42
N LYS A 47 -12.07 -9.74 9.85
CA LYS A 47 -11.77 -10.05 11.24
C LYS A 47 -10.27 -9.99 11.43
N ILE A 48 -9.80 -9.09 12.30
CA ILE A 48 -8.39 -9.05 12.66
C ILE A 48 -8.15 -10.08 13.77
N ILE A 49 -7.29 -11.06 13.49
CA ILE A 49 -6.85 -12.07 14.46
C ILE A 49 -5.52 -11.66 15.07
N ASP A 50 -5.28 -12.09 16.31
CA ASP A 50 -4.11 -11.69 17.08
C ASP A 50 -2.84 -12.39 16.59
N ASP A 51 -2.94 -13.69 16.29
CA ASP A 51 -1.81 -14.54 15.93
C ASP A 51 -1.92 -15.09 14.51
N TYR A 52 -0.77 -15.33 13.89
CA TYR A 52 -0.69 -16.07 12.64
C TYR A 52 -1.14 -17.54 12.89
N PRO A 53 -2.06 -18.11 12.10
CA PRO A 53 -2.54 -19.47 12.31
C PRO A 53 -1.41 -20.50 12.29
N ALA A 54 -1.34 -21.35 13.31
CA ALA A 54 -0.25 -22.32 13.47
C ALA A 54 -0.20 -23.38 12.35
N ASP A 55 -1.35 -23.69 11.76
CA ASP A 55 -1.49 -24.58 10.60
C ASP A 55 -1.33 -23.83 9.26
N GLY A 56 -1.15 -22.50 9.29
CA GLY A 56 -1.05 -21.64 8.12
C GLY A 56 -2.37 -21.43 7.37
N VAL A 57 -3.51 -21.86 7.94
CA VAL A 57 -4.82 -21.80 7.28
C VAL A 57 -5.59 -20.57 7.76
N PHE A 58 -5.87 -19.63 6.86
CA PHE A 58 -6.71 -18.47 7.13
C PHE A 58 -8.13 -18.71 6.61
N LYS A 59 -9.14 -18.22 7.34
CA LYS A 59 -10.45 -17.98 6.73
C LYS A 59 -10.37 -16.80 5.77
N GLU A 60 -11.28 -16.77 4.80
CA GLU A 60 -11.28 -15.77 3.74
C GLU A 60 -11.29 -14.31 4.26
N ASN A 61 -11.97 -14.06 5.38
CA ASN A 61 -12.10 -12.73 5.98
C ASN A 61 -11.17 -12.50 7.17
N GLU A 62 -10.27 -13.43 7.50
CA GLU A 62 -9.34 -13.28 8.62
C GLU A 62 -8.03 -12.64 8.18
N PHE A 63 -7.59 -11.60 8.86
CA PHE A 63 -6.31 -10.95 8.63
C PHE A 63 -5.53 -10.92 9.94
N VAL A 64 -4.24 -11.24 9.90
CA VAL A 64 -3.34 -10.97 11.03
C VAL A 64 -2.67 -9.62 10.82
N LYS A 65 -2.52 -8.81 11.86
CA LYS A 65 -1.72 -7.59 11.80
C LYS A 65 -0.27 -7.92 12.19
N LEU A 66 0.64 -7.82 11.23
CA LEU A 66 2.06 -8.09 11.44
C LEU A 66 2.76 -6.95 12.20
N GLU A 67 3.95 -7.22 12.72
CA GLU A 67 4.76 -6.26 13.50
C GLU A 67 5.08 -4.97 12.73
N ASN A 68 5.17 -5.06 11.40
CA ASN A 68 5.42 -3.91 10.53
C ASN A 68 4.14 -3.16 10.13
N ASP A 69 3.00 -3.42 10.79
CA ASP A 69 1.67 -2.85 10.55
C ASP A 69 0.96 -3.30 9.27
N VAL A 70 1.54 -4.23 8.49
CA VAL A 70 0.85 -4.85 7.36
C VAL A 70 -0.19 -5.83 7.86
N TYR A 71 -1.41 -5.78 7.31
CA TYR A 71 -2.43 -6.78 7.56
C TYR A 71 -2.34 -7.85 6.46
N LEU A 72 -2.20 -9.12 6.84
CA LEU A 72 -1.98 -10.23 5.94
C LEU A 72 -3.10 -11.27 6.06
N ASN A 73 -3.59 -11.74 4.92
CA ASN A 73 -4.38 -12.96 4.77
C ASN A 73 -3.68 -13.85 3.75
N VAL A 74 -3.40 -15.11 4.11
CA VAL A 74 -2.82 -16.09 3.18
C VAL A 74 -3.93 -16.93 2.56
N ILE A 75 -4.10 -16.84 1.25
CA ILE A 75 -5.06 -17.64 0.48
C ILE A 75 -4.45 -19.00 0.14
N ASP A 76 -3.19 -18.99 -0.29
CA ASP A 76 -2.39 -20.17 -0.64
C ASP A 76 -0.94 -19.89 -0.22
N SER A 77 -0.34 -20.78 0.57
CA SER A 77 1.02 -20.64 1.08
C SER A 77 2.11 -20.96 0.04
N GLY A 78 1.71 -21.46 -1.13
CA GLY A 78 2.61 -21.88 -2.20
C GLY A 78 3.22 -23.26 -1.96
N ASN A 79 4.33 -23.54 -2.64
CA ASN A 79 4.96 -24.86 -2.65
C ASN A 79 5.96 -25.10 -1.49
N GLY A 80 6.08 -24.16 -0.55
CA GLY A 80 7.04 -24.22 0.55
C GLY A 80 8.48 -23.79 0.21
N ASN A 81 8.82 -23.55 -1.06
CA ASN A 81 10.10 -22.97 -1.46
C ASN A 81 10.17 -21.50 -1.02
N ARG A 82 11.07 -21.17 -0.09
CA ARG A 82 11.13 -19.83 0.54
C ARG A 82 12.09 -18.90 -0.20
N ALA A 83 11.72 -17.63 -0.32
CA ALA A 83 12.62 -16.61 -0.85
C ALA A 83 13.84 -16.44 0.06
N VAL A 84 15.02 -16.33 -0.55
CA VAL A 84 16.30 -16.08 0.11
C VAL A 84 16.57 -14.58 0.10
N LEU A 85 16.76 -14.02 1.29
CA LEU A 85 17.02 -12.60 1.50
C LEU A 85 18.23 -12.12 0.67
N GLY A 86 18.06 -11.03 -0.06
CA GLY A 86 19.08 -10.41 -0.91
C GLY A 86 19.38 -11.16 -2.21
N THR A 87 18.74 -12.31 -2.46
CA THR A 87 19.09 -13.20 -3.57
C THR A 87 17.91 -13.51 -4.49
N THR A 88 16.76 -13.89 -3.92
CA THR A 88 15.62 -14.32 -4.73
C THR A 88 15.01 -13.14 -5.46
N LYS A 89 15.05 -13.21 -6.80
CA LYS A 89 14.26 -12.35 -7.67
C LYS A 89 12.82 -12.85 -7.72
N VAL A 90 11.90 -11.95 -7.46
CA VAL A 90 10.48 -12.22 -7.34
C VAL A 90 9.76 -11.54 -8.49
N LEU A 91 8.97 -12.31 -9.22
CA LEU A 91 8.00 -11.84 -10.19
C LEU A 91 6.63 -11.81 -9.50
N CYS A 92 6.04 -10.62 -9.41
CA CYS A 92 4.83 -10.36 -8.63
C CYS A 92 3.70 -9.82 -9.52
N ARG A 93 2.49 -10.38 -9.33
CA ARG A 93 1.25 -9.89 -9.97
C ARG A 93 0.19 -9.66 -8.91
N PHE A 94 -0.61 -8.62 -9.06
CA PHE A 94 -1.60 -8.21 -8.07
C PHE A 94 -2.76 -7.40 -8.64
N GLU A 95 -3.82 -7.31 -7.85
CA GLU A 95 -4.92 -6.35 -7.98
C GLU A 95 -4.92 -5.44 -6.75
N SER A 96 -4.64 -4.15 -6.96
CA SER A 96 -4.55 -3.12 -5.93
C SER A 96 -5.74 -2.18 -5.96
N LYS A 97 -6.17 -1.76 -4.77
CA LYS A 97 -7.33 -0.90 -4.54
C LYS A 97 -6.99 0.24 -3.60
N GLY A 98 -7.48 1.42 -3.96
CA GLY A 98 -7.46 2.60 -3.12
C GLY A 98 -8.71 2.66 -2.25
N PHE A 99 -8.58 3.19 -1.04
CA PHE A 99 -9.67 3.30 -0.07
C PHE A 99 -9.54 4.49 0.89
N LEU A 100 -8.46 5.27 0.80
CA LEU A 100 -8.22 6.43 1.65
C LEU A 100 -9.36 7.45 1.52
N ASN A 101 -9.95 7.84 2.65
CA ASN A 101 -11.05 8.82 2.72
C ASN A 101 -12.22 8.53 1.75
N SER A 102 -12.43 7.26 1.40
CA SER A 102 -13.51 6.81 0.51
C SER A 102 -14.46 5.87 1.23
N ASP A 103 -15.72 5.87 0.80
CA ASP A 103 -16.76 4.92 1.26
C ASP A 103 -16.71 3.59 0.50
N THR A 104 -16.09 3.57 -0.68
CA THR A 104 -15.90 2.36 -1.53
C THR A 104 -14.42 2.12 -1.81
N THR A 105 -14.08 0.90 -2.26
CA THR A 105 -12.79 0.68 -2.93
C THR A 105 -12.86 1.09 -4.39
N TYR A 106 -11.75 1.56 -4.94
CA TYR A 106 -11.58 1.76 -6.38
C TYR A 106 -10.32 1.07 -6.87
N ASN A 107 -10.37 0.54 -8.08
CA ASN A 107 -9.22 -0.14 -8.68
C ASN A 107 -8.12 0.87 -8.98
N MET A 108 -6.87 0.53 -8.62
CA MET A 108 -5.69 1.32 -8.97
C MET A 108 -4.94 0.66 -10.10
N VAL A 109 -4.45 -0.56 -9.87
CA VAL A 109 -3.70 -1.36 -10.87
C VAL A 109 -4.14 -2.81 -10.78
N ASN A 110 -4.21 -3.47 -11.94
CA ASN A 110 -4.43 -4.90 -12.04
C ASN A 110 -3.52 -5.48 -13.13
N ASN A 111 -2.54 -6.30 -12.73
CA ASN A 111 -1.69 -7.06 -13.65
C ASN A 111 -1.83 -8.59 -13.45
N LEU A 112 -2.97 -9.06 -12.91
CA LEU A 112 -3.25 -10.49 -12.73
C LEU A 112 -3.57 -11.20 -14.05
N THR A 113 -4.27 -10.54 -14.96
CA THR A 113 -4.72 -11.11 -16.23
C THR A 113 -3.78 -10.71 -17.38
N TYR A 114 -3.53 -11.65 -18.29
CA TYR A 114 -2.80 -11.43 -19.54
C TYR A 114 -3.78 -11.02 -20.65
N GLU A 115 -4.58 -9.99 -20.42
CA GLU A 115 -5.44 -9.45 -21.47
C GLU A 115 -4.99 -8.05 -21.87
N ALA A 116 -5.13 -7.75 -23.17
CA ALA A 116 -4.69 -6.51 -23.78
C ALA A 116 -5.41 -5.32 -23.14
N GLY A 117 -4.69 -4.58 -22.29
CA GLY A 117 -5.29 -3.43 -21.62
C GLY A 117 -4.39 -2.54 -20.76
N TYR A 118 -3.12 -2.89 -20.51
CA TYR A 118 -1.96 -1.98 -20.27
C TYR A 118 -0.86 -2.64 -19.41
N TYR A 119 -1.18 -3.50 -18.43
CA TYR A 119 -0.21 -4.07 -17.48
C TYR A 119 -0.06 -5.59 -17.60
N GLY A 120 0.52 -6.05 -18.70
CA GLY A 120 0.67 -7.48 -19.02
C GLY A 120 1.84 -8.19 -18.34
N PHE A 121 2.77 -7.47 -17.71
CA PHE A 121 4.01 -8.01 -17.15
C PHE A 121 3.95 -8.12 -15.62
N PRO A 122 4.63 -9.11 -15.01
CA PRO A 122 4.85 -9.06 -13.57
C PRO A 122 5.70 -7.84 -13.23
N THR A 123 5.53 -7.28 -12.02
CA THR A 123 6.55 -6.40 -11.46
C THR A 123 7.65 -7.25 -10.86
N GLU A 124 8.89 -6.77 -10.90
CA GLU A 124 10.06 -7.54 -10.49
C GLU A 124 10.80 -6.84 -9.36
N PHE A 125 11.24 -7.61 -8.37
CA PHE A 125 12.09 -7.11 -7.29
C PHE A 125 12.96 -8.21 -6.69
N VAL A 126 14.08 -7.82 -6.09
CA VAL A 126 14.87 -8.73 -5.25
C VAL A 126 14.29 -8.70 -3.84
N PHE A 127 13.93 -9.86 -3.29
CA PHE A 127 13.48 -9.96 -1.90
C PHE A 127 14.60 -9.53 -0.95
N GLY A 128 14.34 -8.59 -0.05
CA GLY A 128 15.38 -7.99 0.78
C GLY A 128 14.84 -6.92 1.73
N TYR A 129 15.74 -6.18 2.40
CA TYR A 129 15.38 -5.04 3.25
C TYR A 129 15.02 -3.80 2.43
N ASN A 130 15.72 -3.56 1.32
CA ASN A 130 15.47 -2.45 0.41
C ASN A 130 14.81 -2.97 -0.86
N VAL A 131 13.49 -3.13 -0.81
CA VAL A 131 12.71 -3.65 -1.94
C VAL A 131 12.24 -2.51 -2.84
N TYR A 132 12.64 -2.55 -4.10
CA TYR A 132 12.22 -1.63 -5.15
C TYR A 132 12.28 -2.36 -6.50
N SER A 133 11.56 -1.84 -7.48
CA SER A 133 11.61 -2.28 -8.87
C SER A 133 12.86 -1.71 -9.56
N GLY A 134 13.67 -2.59 -10.14
CA GLY A 134 14.91 -2.21 -10.83
C GLY A 134 14.62 -1.39 -12.09
N GLU A 135 14.87 -0.08 -12.02
CA GLU A 135 15.07 0.80 -13.18
C GLU A 135 13.97 0.83 -14.26
N SER A 136 12.71 1.15 -13.91
CA SER A 136 11.82 1.93 -14.80
C SER A 136 10.56 2.36 -14.06
N ARG A 137 10.28 3.67 -14.00
CA ARG A 137 8.99 4.20 -13.49
C ARG A 137 7.91 4.26 -14.57
N SER A 138 8.20 3.77 -15.78
CA SER A 138 7.26 3.81 -16.91
C SER A 138 6.22 2.69 -16.88
N TYR A 139 6.18 1.91 -15.80
CA TYR A 139 5.23 0.82 -15.58
C TYR A 139 4.55 0.98 -14.22
N ASP A 140 3.26 1.32 -14.19
CA ASP A 140 2.58 1.68 -12.92
C ASP A 140 2.64 0.60 -11.82
N PRO A 141 2.56 -0.72 -12.11
CA PRO A 141 2.75 -1.75 -11.09
C PRO A 141 4.07 -1.62 -10.32
N ASP A 142 5.13 -1.13 -10.96
CA ASP A 142 6.45 -0.95 -10.35
C ASP A 142 6.43 0.11 -9.24
N LEU A 143 5.48 1.04 -9.24
CA LEU A 143 5.31 2.05 -8.18
C LEU A 143 4.85 1.42 -6.86
N PHE A 144 4.20 0.24 -6.91
CA PHE A 144 3.68 -0.46 -5.73
C PHE A 144 4.74 -1.31 -5.03
N VAL A 145 5.91 -1.50 -5.65
CA VAL A 145 7.00 -2.26 -5.07
C VAL A 145 7.60 -1.51 -3.88
N GLY A 146 7.65 -2.20 -2.74
CA GLY A 146 8.17 -1.70 -1.47
C GLY A 146 8.16 -2.81 -0.42
N GLU A 147 8.62 -2.48 0.80
CA GLU A 147 8.70 -3.40 1.95
C GLU A 147 7.38 -4.16 2.17
N GLY A 148 6.26 -3.45 2.12
CA GLY A 148 4.93 -3.98 2.37
C GLY A 148 4.49 -5.02 1.34
N LEU A 149 4.78 -4.82 0.05
CA LEU A 149 4.46 -5.78 -1.00
C LEU A 149 5.29 -7.06 -0.88
N ALA A 150 6.50 -6.98 -0.34
CA ALA A 150 7.37 -8.14 -0.10
C ALA A 150 7.12 -8.84 1.24
N THR A 151 6.37 -8.22 2.16
CA THR A 151 6.25 -8.67 3.56
C THR A 151 5.71 -10.10 3.66
N ALA A 152 4.78 -10.51 2.81
CA ALA A 152 4.22 -11.86 2.85
C ALA A 152 5.29 -12.96 2.62
N LEU A 153 6.39 -12.69 1.91
CA LEU A 153 7.44 -13.67 1.61
C LEU A 153 8.22 -14.14 2.87
N TYR A 154 8.12 -13.39 3.97
CA TYR A 154 8.56 -13.86 5.30
C TYR A 154 7.68 -14.98 5.87
N HIS A 155 6.53 -15.26 5.27
CA HIS A 155 5.59 -16.29 5.71
C HIS A 155 5.28 -17.35 4.64
N VAL A 156 5.27 -16.97 3.37
CA VAL A 156 4.83 -17.84 2.25
C VAL A 156 5.97 -18.20 1.29
N GLY A 157 5.73 -19.19 0.43
CA GLY A 157 6.68 -19.67 -0.58
C GLY A 157 6.36 -19.26 -2.01
N GLU A 158 7.10 -19.84 -2.95
CA GLU A 158 6.87 -19.69 -4.39
C GLU A 158 5.47 -20.20 -4.78
N GLY A 159 4.78 -19.45 -5.63
CA GLY A 159 3.41 -19.75 -6.07
C GLY A 159 2.33 -19.26 -5.12
N ALA A 160 2.70 -18.72 -3.96
CA ALA A 160 1.75 -18.25 -2.96
C ALA A 160 0.81 -17.16 -3.47
N THR A 161 -0.38 -17.13 -2.89
CA THR A 161 -1.40 -16.11 -3.12
C THR A 161 -1.86 -15.51 -1.78
N VAL A 162 -1.89 -14.19 -1.68
CA VAL A 162 -2.24 -13.48 -0.43
C VAL A 162 -3.16 -12.27 -0.69
N ARG A 163 -3.79 -11.76 0.36
CA ARG A 163 -4.38 -10.42 0.40
C ARG A 163 -3.63 -9.59 1.44
N MET A 164 -3.48 -8.29 1.20
CA MET A 164 -2.77 -7.41 2.13
C MET A 164 -3.41 -6.04 2.23
N ILE A 165 -3.46 -5.47 3.43
CA ILE A 165 -3.67 -4.03 3.64
C ILE A 165 -2.33 -3.45 4.08
N VAL A 166 -1.78 -2.56 3.26
CA VAL A 166 -0.43 -2.03 3.44
C VAL A 166 -0.50 -0.54 3.75
N PRO A 167 -0.06 -0.12 4.95
CA PRO A 167 0.08 1.29 5.29
C PRO A 167 1.04 2.02 4.36
N PHE A 168 0.82 3.30 4.09
CA PHE A 168 1.63 4.13 3.20
C PHE A 168 3.11 4.09 3.59
N LYS A 169 3.42 4.01 4.89
CA LYS A 169 4.80 3.94 5.41
C LYS A 169 5.57 2.71 4.91
N ARG A 170 4.87 1.63 4.57
CA ARG A 170 5.44 0.36 4.09
C ARG A 170 5.39 0.23 2.58
N MET A 171 4.76 1.16 1.87
CA MET A 171 4.71 1.18 0.41
C MET A 171 6.00 1.76 -0.19
N GLY A 172 6.13 1.75 -1.52
CA GLY A 172 7.20 2.47 -2.21
C GLY A 172 7.12 3.99 -2.07
N ASN A 173 8.18 4.69 -2.47
CA ASN A 173 8.37 6.14 -2.28
C ASN A 173 7.19 7.00 -2.76
N TYR A 174 6.53 6.61 -3.86
CA TYR A 174 5.38 7.33 -4.41
C TYR A 174 4.24 7.43 -3.38
N PHE A 175 3.85 6.28 -2.81
CA PHE A 175 2.77 6.18 -1.84
C PHE A 175 3.13 6.75 -0.47
N GLN A 176 4.40 6.60 -0.05
CA GLN A 176 4.91 7.27 1.15
C GLN A 176 4.79 8.80 1.03
N SER A 177 5.11 9.35 -0.14
CA SER A 177 5.07 10.80 -0.40
C SER A 177 3.64 11.32 -0.53
N SER A 178 2.71 10.50 -1.02
CA SER A 178 1.30 10.87 -1.17
C SER A 178 0.42 10.47 0.02
N TYR A 179 0.99 9.78 1.02
CA TYR A 179 0.30 9.27 2.21
C TYR A 179 -0.88 8.34 1.89
N VAL A 180 -0.75 7.51 0.85
CA VAL A 180 -1.83 6.63 0.37
C VAL A 180 -1.56 5.16 0.77
N PRO A 181 -2.37 4.58 1.67
CA PRO A 181 -2.37 3.15 1.91
C PRO A 181 -3.01 2.39 0.75
N VAL A 182 -2.66 1.12 0.60
CA VAL A 182 -3.14 0.27 -0.50
C VAL A 182 -3.73 -1.03 0.03
N TYR A 183 -4.88 -1.42 -0.51
CA TYR A 183 -5.45 -2.74 -0.31
C TYR A 183 -5.15 -3.60 -1.53
N PHE A 184 -4.28 -4.59 -1.37
CA PHE A 184 -4.07 -5.64 -2.35
C PHE A 184 -5.10 -6.74 -2.13
N SER A 185 -6.12 -6.75 -3.00
CA SER A 185 -7.18 -7.76 -2.95
C SER A 185 -6.71 -9.15 -3.40
N LYS A 186 -5.59 -9.21 -4.13
CA LYS A 186 -4.88 -10.43 -4.47
C LYS A 186 -3.44 -10.09 -4.86
N VAL A 187 -2.47 -10.85 -4.38
CA VAL A 187 -1.07 -10.82 -4.80
C VAL A 187 -0.60 -12.24 -5.03
N LYS A 188 0.11 -12.48 -6.13
CA LYS A 188 0.73 -13.76 -6.49
C LYS A 188 2.23 -13.59 -6.65
N TYR A 189 2.99 -14.47 -6.01
CA TYR A 189 4.45 -14.50 -6.09
C TYR A 189 4.94 -15.69 -6.90
N THR A 190 5.91 -15.45 -7.76
CA THR A 190 6.69 -16.47 -8.46
C THR A 190 8.16 -16.08 -8.40
N PHE A 191 9.07 -17.05 -8.38
CA PHE A 191 10.50 -16.77 -8.31
C PHE A 191 11.11 -16.94 -9.70
N GLU A 192 12.01 -16.03 -10.07
CA GLU A 192 12.84 -16.25 -11.26
C GLU A 192 13.80 -17.41 -10.97
N LYS A 193 13.97 -18.30 -11.96
CA LYS A 193 14.81 -19.50 -11.86
C LYS A 193 16.24 -19.25 -12.26
#